data_AF-A0A2H0KQK3-F1
#
_entry.id   AF-A0A2H0KQK3-F1
#
_cell.length_a   1.000
_cell.length_b   1.000
_cell.length_c   1.000
_cell.angle_alpha   90.00
_cell.angle_beta   90.00
_cell.angle_gamma   90.00
#
_symmetry.space_group_name_H-M   'P 1'
#
loop_
_entity.id
_entity.type
_entity.pdbx_description
1 polymer ?
#
loop_
_entity_poly.entity_id
_entity_poly.type
_entity_poly.pdbx_seq_one_letter_code
_entity_poly.pdbx_strand_id
1 'polypeptide(L)' 'MKNLLDFVLVNKYYRMNDGRLEEEAHRWNIRSYGNSNGTIERQIIIDALLKKDNANNSRYAIIISVIAIFISIVSLIF' A
#
# COMPACT_ATOMS: atom_id res chain seq x y z
N MET A 1 9.38 1.47 -14.36
CA MET A 1 9.96 1.83 -13.05
C MET A 1 9.19 1.19 -11.88
N LYS A 2 8.92 -0.12 -11.89
CA LYS A 2 8.26 -0.80 -10.75
C LYS A 2 9.25 -1.19 -9.64
N ASN A 3 10.54 -1.34 -9.96
CA ASN A 3 11.45 -2.08 -9.08
C ASN A 3 12.04 -1.28 -7.92
N LEU A 4 12.18 0.05 -7.99
CA LEU A 4 12.86 0.82 -6.94
C LEU A 4 11.95 1.15 -5.76
N LEU A 5 10.72 1.58 -6.02
CA LEU A 5 9.76 1.89 -4.94
C LEU A 5 9.24 0.62 -4.27
N ASP A 6 8.99 -0.45 -5.04
CA ASP A 6 8.66 -1.76 -4.47
C ASP A 6 9.82 -2.25 -3.61
N PHE A 7 11.08 -2.12 -4.06
CA PHE A 7 12.23 -2.50 -3.22
C PHE A 7 12.29 -1.71 -1.92
N VAL A 8 12.07 -0.39 -1.94
CA VAL A 8 12.10 0.44 -0.73
C VAL A 8 10.93 0.14 0.21
N LEU A 9 9.71 -0.06 -0.32
CA LEU A 9 8.51 -0.39 0.47
C LEU A 9 8.58 -1.79 1.07
N VAL A 10 9.02 -2.77 0.28
CA VAL A 10 9.29 -4.14 0.74
C VAL A 10 10.34 -4.06 1.86
N ASN A 11 11.47 -3.42 1.61
CA ASN A 11 12.55 -3.33 2.59
C ASN A 11 12.13 -2.57 3.87
N LYS A 12 11.21 -1.59 3.78
CA LYS A 12 10.60 -0.93 4.95
C LYS A 12 9.89 -1.93 5.86
N TYR A 13 8.95 -2.72 5.32
CA TYR A 13 8.16 -3.65 6.14
C TYR A 13 9.00 -4.83 6.65
N TYR A 14 9.95 -5.32 5.85
CA TYR A 14 10.86 -6.37 6.29
C TYR A 14 11.80 -5.94 7.44
N ARG A 15 12.08 -4.64 7.57
CA ARG A 15 12.91 -4.06 8.65
C ARG A 15 12.14 -3.70 9.92
N MET A 16 10.81 -3.74 9.93
CA MET A 16 10.00 -3.43 11.12
C MET A 16 10.01 -4.59 12.12
N ASN A 17 9.87 -4.36 13.43
CA ASN A 17 9.62 -5.48 14.37
C ASN A 17 8.15 -5.95 14.26
N ASP A 18 7.82 -7.09 14.85
CA ASP A 18 6.47 -7.65 14.79
C ASP A 18 5.42 -6.72 15.41
N GLY A 19 5.71 -6.09 16.55
CA GLY A 19 4.79 -5.14 17.19
C GLY A 19 4.47 -3.92 16.31
N ARG A 20 5.46 -3.37 15.59
CA ARG A 20 5.26 -2.28 14.62
C ARG A 20 4.46 -2.73 13.41
N LEU A 21 4.69 -3.96 12.93
CA LEU A 21 3.90 -4.52 11.84
C LEU A 21 2.44 -4.71 12.26
N GLU A 22 2.19 -5.19 13.47
CA GLU A 22 0.84 -5.30 14.02
C GLU A 22 0.17 -3.95 14.23
N GLU A 23 0.87 -2.95 14.76
CA GLU A 23 0.34 -1.59 14.87
C GLU A 23 -0.04 -1.01 13.50
N GLU A 24 0.82 -1.19 12.50
CA GLU A 24 0.53 -0.75 11.13
C GLU A 24 -0.67 -1.51 10.57
N ALA A 25 -0.71 -2.84 10.72
CA ALA A 25 -1.83 -3.67 10.29
C ALA A 25 -3.15 -3.23 10.96
N HIS A 26 -3.11 -2.96 12.26
CA HIS A 26 -4.24 -2.51 13.05
C HIS A 26 -4.75 -1.13 12.59
N ARG A 27 -3.85 -0.17 12.35
CA ARG A 27 -4.18 1.15 11.79
C ARG A 27 -4.98 1.04 10.48
N TRP A 28 -4.68 0.03 9.68
CA TRP A 28 -5.32 -0.22 8.38
C TRP A 28 -6.45 -1.25 8.43
N ASN A 29 -6.91 -1.66 9.62
CA ASN A 29 -7.92 -2.71 9.81
C ASN A 29 -7.62 -4.01 9.05
N ILE A 30 -6.34 -4.33 8.85
CA ILE A 30 -5.93 -5.64 8.33
C ILE A 30 -6.15 -6.63 9.47
N ARG A 31 -7.07 -7.57 9.27
CA ARG A 31 -7.40 -8.65 10.20
C ARG A 31 -7.25 -9.96 9.41
N SER A 32 -6.82 -11.05 10.07
CA SER A 32 -6.45 -12.35 9.44
C SER A 32 -4.99 -12.51 9.01
N TYR A 33 -4.08 -12.34 9.96
CA TYR A 33 -2.67 -12.70 9.81
C TYR A 33 -2.16 -13.62 10.92
N GLY A 34 -3.04 -14.09 11.79
CA GLY A 34 -2.73 -15.11 12.80
C GLY A 34 -2.97 -16.51 12.24
N ASN A 35 -2.09 -17.45 12.54
CA ASN A 35 -2.28 -18.85 12.17
C ASN A 35 -3.11 -19.62 13.21
N SER A 36 -3.40 -20.89 12.92
CA SER A 36 -4.14 -21.80 13.81
C SER A 36 -3.45 -22.05 15.17
N ASN A 37 -2.17 -21.70 15.32
CA ASN A 37 -1.41 -21.84 16.57
C ASN A 37 -1.37 -20.54 17.38
N GLY A 38 -2.09 -19.49 16.96
CA GLY A 38 -2.10 -18.19 17.61
C GLY A 38 -0.81 -17.39 17.44
N THR A 39 0.09 -17.83 16.55
CA THR A 39 1.29 -17.05 16.21
C THR A 39 1.04 -16.19 14.98
N ILE A 40 1.70 -15.04 14.96
CA ILE A 40 1.58 -14.05 13.89
C ILE A 40 2.37 -14.54 12.67
N GLU A 41 1.70 -14.66 11.54
CA GLU A 41 2.37 -14.86 10.26
C GLU A 41 2.82 -13.52 9.71
N ARG A 42 4.04 -13.14 10.10
CA ARG A 42 4.70 -11.91 9.68
C ARG A 42 4.64 -11.70 8.15
N GLN A 43 4.86 -12.75 7.38
CA GLN A 43 4.83 -12.70 5.92
C GLN A 43 3.45 -12.27 5.38
N ILE A 44 2.37 -12.74 6.00
CA ILE A 44 0.99 -12.37 5.62
C ILE A 44 0.74 -10.89 5.91
N ILE A 45 1.19 -10.36 7.06
CA ILE A 45 1.06 -8.92 7.36
C ILE A 45 1.79 -8.08 6.33
N ILE A 46 3.04 -8.44 6.02
CA ILE A 46 3.87 -7.70 5.07
C ILE A 46 3.21 -7.67 3.69
N ASP A 47 2.74 -8.83 3.19
CA ASP A 47 2.04 -8.91 1.90
C ASP A 47 0.76 -8.09 1.87
N ALA A 48 -0.03 -8.11 2.96
CA ALA A 48 -1.25 -7.32 3.07
C ALA A 48 -0.97 -5.81 3.06
N LEU A 49 0.06 -5.36 3.79
CA LEU A 49 0.49 -3.95 3.82
C LEU A 49 1.00 -3.49 2.44
N LEU A 50 1.79 -4.33 1.76
CA LEU A 50 2.28 -4.06 0.40
C LEU A 50 1.12 -3.97 -0.61
N LYS A 51 0.15 -4.87 -0.54
CA LYS A 51 -1.06 -4.81 -1.37
C LYS A 51 -1.82 -3.51 -1.16
N LYS A 52 -1.98 -3.08 0.09
CA LYS A 52 -2.64 -1.82 0.44
C LYS A 52 -1.90 -0.61 -0.12
N ASP A 53 -0.57 -0.55 -0.03
CA ASP A 53 0.20 0.57 -0.58
C ASP A 53 0.14 0.61 -2.11
N ASN A 54 0.22 -0.55 -2.76
CA ASN A 54 0.08 -0.63 -4.22
C ASN A 54 -1.32 -0.20 -4.68
N ALA A 55 -2.38 -0.66 -3.98
CA ALA A 55 -3.75 -0.24 -4.26
C ALA A 55 -3.96 1.27 -4.07
N ASN A 56 -3.38 1.86 -3.03
CA ASN A 56 -3.43 3.32 -2.83
C ASN A 56 -2.72 4.06 -3.95
N ASN A 57 -1.52 3.62 -4.34
CA ASN A 57 -0.76 4.26 -5.41
C ASN A 57 -1.53 4.21 -6.74
N SER A 58 -2.17 3.07 -7.04
CA SER A 58 -3.05 2.93 -8.19
C SER A 58 -4.27 3.88 -8.12
N ARG A 59 -4.92 4.02 -6.96
CA ARG A 59 -6.03 4.97 -6.78
C ARG A 59 -5.59 6.41 -7.00
N TYR A 60 -4.44 6.83 -6.46
CA TYR A 60 -3.93 8.18 -6.67
C TYR A 60 -3.56 8.44 -8.13
N ALA A 61 -2.96 7.46 -8.82
CA ALA A 61 -2.67 7.58 -10.24
C ALA A 61 -3.95 7.82 -11.06
N ILE A 62 -5.03 7.09 -10.77
CA ILE A 62 -6.33 7.29 -11.43
C ILE A 62 -6.87 8.70 -11.19
N ILE A 63 -6.84 9.19 -9.93
CA ILE A 63 -7.31 10.54 -9.59
C ILE A 63 -6.52 11.61 -10.35
N ILE A 64 -5.20 11.49 -10.39
CA ILE A 64 -4.33 12.41 -11.13
C ILE A 64 -4.66 12.39 -12.62
N SER A 65 -4.87 11.20 -13.20
CA SER A 65 -5.27 11.08 -14.61
C SER A 65 -6.61 11.75 -14.90
N VAL A 66 -7.60 11.62 -14.01
CA VAL A 66 -8.90 12.29 -14.16
C VAL A 66 -8.75 13.82 -14.10
N ILE A 67 -7.96 14.34 -13.16
CA ILE A 67 -7.69 15.78 -13.04
C ILE A 67 -6.96 16.30 -14.29
N ALA A 68 -5.96 15.55 -14.79
CA ALA A 68 -5.22 15.94 -15.98
C ALA A 68 -6.15 16.04 -17.22
N ILE A 69 -7.03 15.06 -17.41
CA ILE A 69 -8.03 15.08 -18.49
C ILE A 69 -8.94 16.30 -18.35
N PHE A 70 -9.42 16.59 -17.13
CA PHE A 70 -10.26 17.75 -16.87
C PHE A 70 -9.55 19.07 -17.21
N ILE A 71 -8.30 19.25 -16.77
CA ILE A 71 -7.48 20.42 -17.11
C ILE A 71 -7.30 20.53 -18.63
N SER A 72 -6.98 19.43 -19.32
CA SER A 72 -6.83 19.43 -20.77
C SER A 72 -8.10 19.88 -21.51
N ILE A 73 -9.28 19.47 -21.03
CA ILE A 73 -10.56 19.92 -21.61
C ILE A 73 -10.79 21.41 -21.33
N VAL A 74 -10.55 21.87 -20.10
CA VAL A 74 -10.72 23.28 -19.73
C VAL A 74 -9.78 24.18 -20.55
N SER A 75 -8.52 23.80 -20.71
CA SER A 75 -7.54 24.52 -21.54
C SER A 75 -7.82 24.49 -23.04
N LEU A 76 -8.72 23.62 -23.51
CA LEU A 76 -9.13 23.61 -24.92
C LEU A 76 -10.30 24.58 -25.17
N ILE A 77 -11.10 24.86 -24.14
CA ILE A 77 -12.31 25.69 -24.22
C ILE A 77 -12.01 27.15 -23.87
N PHE A 78 -11.06 27.39 -22.97
CA PHE A 78 -10.60 28.72 -22.53
C PHE A 78 -9.19 29.00 -23.06
#